data_AF-A0A9R0QJR4-F1
#
_entry.id   AF-A0A9R0QJR4-F1
#
_cell.length_a   1.000
_cell.length_b   1.000
_cell.length_c   1.000
_cell.angle_alpha   90.00
_cell.angle_beta   90.00
_cell.angle_gamma   90.00
#
_symmetry.space_group_name_H-M   'P 1'
#
loop_
_entity.id
_entity.type
_entity.pdbx_description
1 polymer ?
#
loop_
_entity_poly.entity_id
_entity_poly.type
_entity_poly.pdbx_seq_one_letter_code
_entity_poly.pdbx_strand_id
1 'polypeptide(L)'
;MRIYKSFLLQVTDDAHAVIMAGGTLQPIEETRLRLFPGLLPSDIKFFSCNHIVPPESILPIAVTCGPSGKKFDFSHSSRSSPTMIEELGRFLCNIVTIVPEGIVVFFSSYDYEKQVYDAWMASGTISKISKKKHVFREPRSSVDVEMILNKYKEAIQSCCSNGSGDTSVNGALLMAVVGGKISEGINFSDGMGRCVVMVGLPYPSPDDVELMETIKHIGNHSTSSVAGDDESLSRDDECKVEPGFGILRKSGKSGQEYYENLCMKAVNQCIGRAIRHVNDYAAMLLVDSRYLHTSSGRGFSCPVEKLPQWIKTRLTCGQNYGEVHRLLLQFFRTNKQIH
;
A
#
# COMPACT_ATOMS: atom_id res chain seq x y z
N MET A 1 -22.15 7.47 12.92
CA MET A 1 -20.90 7.47 13.73
C MET A 1 -21.05 7.60 15.27
N ARG A 2 -22.25 7.83 15.87
CA ARG A 2 -22.41 7.85 17.35
C ARG A 2 -22.44 6.47 18.02
N ILE A 3 -22.82 5.42 17.30
CA ILE A 3 -23.07 4.09 17.88
C ILE A 3 -21.76 3.34 18.23
N TYR A 4 -20.73 3.41 17.37
CA TYR A 4 -19.43 2.77 17.65
C TYR A 4 -18.66 3.42 18.80
N LYS A 5 -18.87 4.73 19.02
CA LYS A 5 -18.20 5.50 20.07
C LYS A 5 -18.57 5.02 21.48
N SER A 6 -19.78 4.45 21.64
CA SER A 6 -20.28 3.96 22.92
C SER A 6 -19.73 2.59 23.30
N PHE A 7 -19.48 1.72 22.33
CA PHE A 7 -19.17 0.31 22.63
C PHE A 7 -17.76 0.12 23.18
N LEU A 8 -16.75 0.67 22.50
CA LEU A 8 -15.36 0.48 22.95
C LEU A 8 -15.03 1.27 24.21
N LEU A 9 -15.72 2.39 24.47
CA LEU A 9 -15.59 3.12 25.72
C LEU A 9 -16.12 2.30 26.91
N GLN A 10 -17.27 1.64 26.74
CA GLN A 10 -17.77 0.70 27.75
C GLN A 10 -16.78 -0.44 28.00
N VAL A 11 -16.19 -1.01 26.94
CA VAL A 11 -15.17 -2.06 27.09
C VAL A 11 -13.94 -1.56 27.83
N THR A 12 -13.48 -0.33 27.60
CA THR A 12 -12.37 0.26 28.35
C THR A 12 -12.70 0.61 29.80
N ASP A 13 -13.96 0.97 30.08
CA ASP A 13 -14.42 1.31 31.43
C ASP A 13 -14.64 0.05 32.28
N ASP A 14 -15.15 -1.04 31.68
CA ASP A 14 -15.46 -2.30 32.37
C ASP A 14 -14.23 -3.21 32.56
N ALA A 15 -13.25 -3.13 31.65
CA ALA A 15 -12.07 -4.00 31.69
C ALA A 15 -10.94 -3.37 32.52
N HIS A 16 -10.25 -4.21 33.30
CA HIS A 16 -9.03 -3.77 34.01
C HIS A 16 -7.91 -3.33 33.06
N ALA A 17 -7.80 -3.98 31.90
CA ALA A 17 -6.89 -3.60 30.83
C ALA A 17 -7.38 -4.14 29.48
N VAL A 18 -7.27 -3.33 28.42
CA VAL A 18 -7.59 -3.71 27.04
C VAL A 18 -6.29 -3.81 26.24
N ILE A 19 -6.03 -4.99 25.67
CA ILE A 19 -4.86 -5.22 24.81
C ILE A 19 -5.35 -5.31 23.36
N MET A 20 -4.90 -4.37 22.53
CA MET A 20 -5.05 -4.46 21.08
C MET A 20 -3.73 -4.95 20.47
N ALA A 21 -3.81 -6.05 19.71
CA ALA A 21 -2.67 -6.59 18.99
C ALA A 21 -3.01 -6.73 17.50
N GLY A 22 -2.07 -6.36 16.63
CA GLY A 22 -2.22 -6.49 15.19
C GLY A 22 -0.91 -6.23 14.47
N GLY A 23 -0.65 -6.97 13.39
CA GLY A 23 0.60 -6.88 12.63
C GLY A 23 0.76 -5.60 11.80
N THR A 24 -0.32 -4.85 11.58
CA THR A 24 -0.36 -3.67 10.69
C THR A 24 -1.09 -2.49 11.32
N LEU A 25 -0.99 -2.33 12.65
CA LEU A 25 -1.64 -1.21 13.37
C LEU A 25 -0.95 0.15 13.13
N GLN A 26 0.23 0.15 12.52
CA GLN A 26 0.94 1.39 12.18
C GLN A 26 0.37 1.99 10.88
N PRO A 27 0.07 3.31 10.83
CA PRO A 27 0.21 4.31 11.90
C PRO A 27 -0.90 4.25 12.98
N ILE A 28 -0.50 4.21 14.26
CA ILE A 28 -1.39 4.00 15.42
C ILE A 28 -2.35 5.17 15.67
N GLU A 29 -1.96 6.39 15.28
CA GLU A 29 -2.73 7.61 15.54
C GLU A 29 -4.13 7.56 14.92
N GLU A 30 -4.29 6.96 13.75
CA GLU A 30 -5.63 6.77 13.15
C GLU A 30 -6.51 5.87 14.01
N THR A 31 -5.95 4.77 14.51
CA THR A 31 -6.67 3.81 15.36
C THR A 31 -7.00 4.44 16.72
N ARG A 32 -6.06 5.22 17.29
CA ARG A 32 -6.28 5.98 18.53
C ARG A 32 -7.41 7.00 18.37
N LEU A 33 -7.38 7.84 17.33
CA LEU A 33 -8.38 8.87 17.10
C LEU A 33 -9.78 8.30 16.84
N ARG A 34 -9.87 7.14 16.18
CA ARG A 34 -11.17 6.48 15.93
C ARG A 34 -11.74 5.79 17.15
N LEU A 35 -10.92 4.99 17.82
CA LEU A 35 -11.40 4.07 18.85
C LEU A 35 -11.39 4.71 20.25
N PHE A 36 -10.42 5.60 20.51
CA PHE A 36 -10.17 6.18 21.83
C PHE A 36 -9.91 7.70 21.79
N PRO A 37 -10.80 8.49 21.19
CA PRO A 37 -10.60 9.94 21.08
C PRO A 37 -10.51 10.67 22.44
N GLY A 38 -11.01 10.06 23.52
CA GLY A 38 -11.01 10.63 24.87
C GLY A 38 -9.87 10.15 25.77
N LEU A 39 -9.07 9.16 25.36
CA LEU A 39 -7.94 8.69 26.16
C LEU A 39 -6.71 9.57 25.94
N LEU A 40 -6.04 9.93 27.03
CA LEU A 40 -4.79 10.68 26.96
C LEU A 40 -3.67 9.77 26.43
N PRO A 41 -2.68 10.31 25.69
CA PRO A 41 -1.54 9.53 25.21
C PRO A 41 -0.76 8.83 26.33
N SER A 42 -0.79 9.36 27.56
CA SER A 42 -0.17 8.75 28.75
C SER A 42 -0.80 7.42 29.16
N ASP A 43 -2.08 7.23 28.84
CA ASP A 43 -2.85 6.05 29.25
C ASP A 43 -2.70 4.91 28.23
N ILE A 44 -2.08 5.19 27.08
CA ILE A 44 -1.88 4.25 25.98
C ILE A 44 -0.42 3.85 25.93
N LYS A 45 -0.14 2.60 26.31
CA LYS A 45 1.18 2.00 26.14
C LYS A 45 1.28 1.35 24.77
N PHE A 46 2.19 1.86 23.94
CA PHE A 46 2.51 1.27 22.64
C PHE A 46 3.73 0.37 22.74
N PHE A 47 3.64 -0.81 22.12
CA PHE A 47 4.74 -1.77 22.03
C PHE A 47 4.77 -2.37 20.63
N SER A 48 5.94 -2.35 20.00
CA SER A 48 6.17 -2.96 18.69
C SER A 48 7.28 -4.00 18.77
N CYS A 49 7.01 -5.21 18.28
CA CYS A 49 8.03 -6.24 18.08
C CYS A 49 8.76 -6.02 16.75
N ASN A 50 10.03 -6.46 16.70
CA ASN A 50 10.73 -6.61 15.42
C ASN A 50 10.07 -7.71 14.57
N HIS A 51 10.30 -7.66 13.26
CA HIS A 51 9.79 -8.69 12.36
C HIS A 51 10.48 -10.03 12.62
N ILE A 52 9.76 -11.13 12.38
CA ILE A 52 10.26 -12.49 12.62
C ILE A 52 11.35 -12.94 11.64
N VAL A 53 11.53 -12.25 10.51
CA VAL A 53 12.50 -12.64 9.49
C VAL A 53 13.78 -11.82 9.58
N PRO A 54 14.93 -12.39 9.21
CA PRO A 54 16.18 -11.65 9.14
C PRO A 54 16.09 -10.41 8.24
N PRO A 55 16.77 -9.30 8.57
CA PRO A 55 16.80 -8.09 7.74
C PRO A 55 17.30 -8.30 6.30
N GLU A 56 18.02 -9.39 6.04
CA GLU A 56 18.55 -9.78 4.73
C GLU A 56 17.49 -10.46 3.84
N SER A 57 16.44 -11.02 4.46
CA SER A 57 15.33 -11.69 3.77
C SER A 57 14.30 -10.70 3.22
N ILE A 58 14.46 -9.40 3.47
CA ILE A 58 13.52 -8.36 3.02
C ILE A 58 14.28 -7.31 2.22
N LEU A 59 13.74 -6.97 1.04
CA LEU A 59 14.26 -5.89 0.21
C LEU A 59 13.17 -4.86 -0.10
N PRO A 60 12.98 -3.85 0.75
CA PRO A 60 12.11 -2.73 0.43
C PRO A 60 12.85 -1.67 -0.40
N ILE A 61 12.27 -1.27 -1.53
CA ILE A 61 12.80 -0.25 -2.44
C ILE A 61 11.72 0.77 -2.77
N ALA A 62 12.01 2.05 -2.54
CA ALA A 62 11.26 3.15 -3.14
C ALA A 62 11.72 3.35 -4.60
N VAL A 63 10.82 3.09 -5.54
CA VAL A 63 11.09 3.17 -6.98
C VAL A 63 10.47 4.44 -7.55
N THR A 64 11.31 5.44 -7.83
CA THR A 64 10.82 6.77 -8.22
C THR A 64 10.83 7.04 -9.71
N CYS A 65 11.56 6.25 -10.48
CA CYS A 65 11.70 6.41 -11.93
C CYS A 65 11.64 5.05 -12.64
N GLY A 66 11.08 5.04 -13.83
CA GLY A 66 11.02 3.86 -14.69
C GLY A 66 12.27 3.68 -15.57
N PRO A 67 12.31 2.61 -16.38
CA PRO A 67 13.45 2.27 -17.24
C PRO A 67 13.87 3.35 -18.23
N SER A 68 12.96 4.20 -18.68
CA SER A 68 13.28 5.33 -19.58
C SER A 68 13.74 6.59 -18.85
N GLY A 69 13.85 6.54 -17.52
CA GLY A 69 14.18 7.70 -16.67
C GLY A 69 12.98 8.58 -16.33
N LYS A 70 11.78 8.27 -16.84
CA LYS A 70 10.56 8.98 -16.47
C LYS A 70 10.24 8.79 -14.99
N LYS A 71 9.95 9.90 -14.32
CA LYS A 71 9.54 9.91 -12.91
C LYS A 71 8.16 9.25 -12.76
N PHE A 72 8.04 8.32 -11.82
CA PHE A 72 6.77 7.70 -11.49
C PHE A 72 5.91 8.66 -10.67
N ASP A 73 4.88 9.20 -11.28
CA ASP A 73 3.82 9.97 -10.63
C ASP A 73 2.48 9.31 -10.88
N PHE A 74 1.93 8.66 -9.85
CA PHE A 74 0.60 8.06 -9.88
C PHE A 74 -0.43 8.91 -9.12
N SER A 75 -0.27 10.24 -9.13
CA SER A 75 -1.34 11.16 -8.75
C SER A 75 -2.54 11.04 -9.68
N HIS A 76 -3.71 11.49 -9.22
CA HIS A 76 -4.96 11.40 -9.99
C HIS A 76 -4.84 12.01 -11.40
N SER A 77 -4.10 13.11 -11.52
CA SER A 77 -3.87 13.85 -12.76
C SER A 77 -2.99 13.12 -13.77
N SER A 78 -2.04 12.29 -13.32
CA SER A 78 -0.99 11.72 -14.17
C SER A 78 -1.13 10.21 -14.37
N ARG A 79 -1.72 9.49 -13.41
CA ARG A 79 -1.74 8.01 -13.37
C ARG A 79 -2.34 7.35 -14.61
N SER A 80 -3.33 7.99 -15.22
CA SER A 80 -4.05 7.50 -16.40
C SER A 80 -3.42 7.95 -17.73
N SER A 81 -2.32 8.71 -17.67
CA SER A 81 -1.62 9.12 -18.90
C SER A 81 -1.01 7.90 -19.60
N PRO A 82 -1.08 7.81 -20.95
CA PRO A 82 -0.52 6.67 -21.69
C PRO A 82 0.97 6.47 -21.43
N THR A 83 1.71 7.58 -21.23
CA THR A 83 3.14 7.56 -20.93
C THR A 83 3.45 6.88 -19.60
N MET A 84 2.64 7.12 -18.56
CA MET A 84 2.80 6.51 -17.24
C MET A 84 2.45 5.01 -17.26
N ILE A 85 1.35 4.66 -17.92
CA ILE A 85 0.91 3.26 -18.07
C ILE A 85 1.95 2.45 -18.85
N GLU A 86 2.48 3.01 -19.94
CA GLU A 86 3.52 2.36 -20.75
C GLU A 86 4.83 2.22 -19.96
N GLU A 87 5.21 3.24 -19.19
CA GLU A 87 6.42 3.20 -18.36
C GLU A 87 6.34 2.13 -17.27
N LEU A 88 5.19 2.01 -16.61
CA LEU A 88 4.93 0.93 -15.65
C LEU A 88 4.98 -0.45 -16.34
N GLY A 89 4.48 -0.55 -17.56
CA GLY A 89 4.55 -1.77 -18.37
C GLY A 89 5.98 -2.18 -18.71
N ARG A 90 6.84 -1.22 -19.11
CA ARG A 90 8.28 -1.44 -19.33
C ARG A 90 8.96 -1.90 -18.06
N PHE A 91 8.65 -1.25 -16.94
CA PHE A 91 9.16 -1.64 -15.62
C PHE A 91 8.81 -3.09 -15.30
N LEU A 92 7.54 -3.48 -15.36
CA LEU A 92 7.12 -4.85 -15.05
C LEU A 92 7.69 -5.89 -16.02
N CYS A 93 7.81 -5.58 -17.32
CA CYS A 93 8.46 -6.47 -18.30
C CYS A 93 9.88 -6.86 -17.89
N ASN A 94 10.61 -5.96 -17.22
CA ASN A 94 11.93 -6.28 -16.70
C ASN A 94 11.85 -7.02 -15.36
N ILE A 95 10.99 -6.57 -14.43
CA ILE A 95 10.84 -7.21 -13.12
C ILE A 95 10.47 -8.69 -13.24
N VAL A 96 9.57 -9.05 -14.17
CA VAL A 96 9.14 -10.45 -14.37
C VAL A 96 10.25 -11.39 -14.83
N THR A 97 11.35 -10.86 -15.36
CA THR A 97 12.52 -11.66 -15.75
C THR A 97 13.43 -12.00 -14.57
N ILE A 98 13.40 -11.20 -13.51
CA ILE A 98 14.30 -11.30 -12.35
C ILE A 98 13.63 -12.06 -11.22
N VAL A 99 12.36 -11.74 -10.94
CA VAL A 99 11.64 -12.28 -9.79
C VAL A 99 11.21 -13.72 -10.08
N PRO A 100 11.58 -14.70 -9.24
CA PRO A 100 11.06 -16.06 -9.33
C PRO A 100 9.63 -16.14 -8.80
N GLU A 101 8.88 -17.19 -9.17
CA GLU A 101 7.58 -17.52 -8.56
C GLU A 101 6.54 -16.39 -8.70
N GLY A 102 5.93 -15.96 -7.59
CA GLY A 102 4.81 -15.03 -7.55
C GLY A 102 5.19 -13.55 -7.45
N ILE A 103 4.53 -12.73 -8.28
CA ILE A 103 4.53 -11.27 -8.18
C ILE A 103 3.11 -10.79 -7.92
N VAL A 104 2.90 -9.95 -6.92
CA VAL A 104 1.60 -9.30 -6.67
C VAL A 104 1.72 -7.81 -6.92
N VAL A 105 0.95 -7.28 -7.87
CA VAL A 105 0.93 -5.86 -8.24
C VAL A 105 -0.37 -5.23 -7.74
N PHE A 106 -0.26 -4.35 -6.76
CA PHE A 106 -1.38 -3.65 -6.15
C PHE A 106 -1.65 -2.31 -6.85
N PHE A 107 -2.90 -2.12 -7.26
CA PHE A 107 -3.43 -0.89 -7.84
C PHE A 107 -4.42 -0.21 -6.88
N SER A 108 -4.61 1.11 -7.05
CA SER A 108 -5.48 1.90 -6.17
C SER A 108 -6.99 1.61 -6.31
N SER A 109 -7.44 1.07 -7.45
CA SER A 109 -8.86 0.75 -7.69
C SER A 109 -9.02 -0.24 -8.83
N TYR A 110 -10.15 -0.95 -8.88
CA TYR A 110 -10.49 -1.87 -9.98
C TYR A 110 -10.62 -1.16 -11.33
N ASP A 111 -11.09 0.09 -11.35
CA ASP A 111 -11.22 0.84 -12.60
C ASP A 111 -9.85 1.23 -13.16
N TYR A 112 -8.92 1.63 -12.29
CA TYR A 112 -7.55 1.94 -12.71
C TYR A 112 -6.80 0.69 -13.15
N GLU A 113 -6.91 -0.41 -12.40
CA GLU A 113 -6.36 -1.71 -12.78
C GLU A 113 -6.88 -2.17 -14.16
N LYS A 114 -8.20 -2.04 -14.40
CA LYS A 114 -8.80 -2.36 -15.70
C LYS A 114 -8.27 -1.49 -16.82
N GLN A 115 -8.16 -0.18 -16.61
CA GLN A 115 -7.62 0.75 -17.60
C GLN A 115 -6.17 0.37 -17.98
N VAL A 116 -5.34 0.06 -16.98
CA VAL A 116 -3.95 -0.36 -17.18
C VAL A 116 -3.90 -1.68 -17.94
N TYR A 117 -4.68 -2.68 -17.53
CA TYR A 117 -4.72 -3.99 -18.19
C TYR A 117 -5.15 -3.89 -19.65
N ASP A 118 -6.24 -3.16 -19.93
CA ASP A 118 -6.78 -3.02 -21.28
C ASP A 118 -5.77 -2.29 -22.20
N ALA A 119 -5.05 -1.30 -21.69
CA ALA A 119 -3.95 -0.63 -22.41
C ALA A 119 -2.73 -1.54 -22.62
N TRP A 120 -2.39 -2.40 -21.65
CA TRP A 120 -1.31 -3.38 -21.79
C TRP A 120 -1.65 -4.52 -22.74
N MET A 121 -2.92 -4.91 -22.83
CA MET A 121 -3.41 -5.84 -23.85
C MET A 121 -3.25 -5.21 -25.24
N ALA A 122 -3.74 -3.98 -25.43
CA ALA A 122 -3.66 -3.28 -26.72
C ALA A 122 -2.22 -3.05 -27.20
N SER A 123 -1.29 -2.74 -26.28
CA SER A 123 0.13 -2.52 -26.60
C SER A 123 0.97 -3.81 -26.71
N GLY A 124 0.39 -4.98 -26.42
CA GLY A 124 1.11 -6.26 -26.38
C GLY A 124 2.05 -6.41 -25.18
N THR A 125 1.95 -5.54 -24.17
CA THR A 125 2.71 -5.61 -22.92
C THR A 125 2.33 -6.85 -22.11
N ILE A 126 1.04 -7.19 -22.02
CA ILE A 126 0.62 -8.45 -21.37
C ILE A 126 1.25 -9.64 -22.07
N SER A 127 1.26 -9.68 -23.40
CA SER A 127 1.90 -10.78 -24.15
C SER A 127 3.40 -10.90 -23.86
N LYS A 128 4.11 -9.79 -23.61
CA LYS A 128 5.52 -9.81 -23.19
C LYS A 128 5.69 -10.37 -21.78
N ILE A 129 4.83 -9.96 -20.84
CA ILE A 129 4.82 -10.47 -19.47
C ILE A 129 4.49 -11.97 -19.46
N SER A 130 3.52 -12.39 -20.26
CA SER A 130 3.06 -13.78 -20.39
C SER A 130 4.13 -14.74 -20.92
N LYS A 131 5.21 -14.25 -21.53
CA LYS A 131 6.38 -15.08 -21.87
C LYS A 131 7.15 -15.55 -20.64
N LYS A 132 6.98 -14.88 -19.49
CA LYS A 132 7.68 -15.18 -18.23
C LYS A 132 6.74 -15.51 -17.08
N LYS A 133 5.52 -14.96 -17.04
CA LYS A 133 4.59 -15.15 -15.92
C LYS A 133 3.17 -15.36 -16.40
N HIS A 134 2.45 -16.32 -15.82
CA HIS A 134 1.00 -16.41 -15.99
C HIS A 134 0.33 -15.20 -15.32
N VAL A 135 -0.45 -14.43 -16.09
CA VAL A 135 -1.09 -13.20 -15.59
C VAL A 135 -2.51 -13.50 -15.11
N PHE A 136 -2.79 -13.12 -13.86
CA PHE A 136 -4.09 -13.22 -13.20
C PHE A 136 -4.56 -11.84 -12.76
N ARG A 137 -5.87 -11.67 -12.66
CA ARG A 137 -6.50 -10.43 -12.19
C ARG A 137 -7.46 -10.75 -11.07
N GLU A 138 -7.50 -9.87 -10.08
CA GLU A 138 -8.47 -9.96 -8.99
C GLU A 138 -9.90 -9.76 -9.52
N PRO A 139 -10.82 -10.71 -9.29
CA PRO A 139 -12.22 -10.53 -9.65
C PRO A 139 -12.92 -9.57 -8.68
N ARG A 140 -13.96 -8.89 -9.16
CA ARG A 140 -14.83 -8.07 -8.29
C ARG A 140 -15.77 -8.91 -7.42
N SER A 141 -16.15 -10.09 -7.91
CA SER A 141 -17.02 -11.03 -7.21
C SER A 141 -16.21 -11.84 -6.20
N SER A 142 -16.68 -11.90 -4.95
CA SER A 142 -16.05 -12.69 -3.89
C SER A 142 -16.05 -14.20 -4.17
N VAL A 143 -17.02 -14.68 -4.97
CA VAL A 143 -17.15 -16.10 -5.31
C VAL A 143 -15.98 -16.58 -6.17
N ASP A 144 -15.48 -15.72 -7.06
CA ASP A 144 -14.43 -16.08 -8.01
C ASP A 144 -13.02 -15.92 -7.43
N VAL A 145 -12.88 -15.23 -6.28
CA VAL A 145 -11.58 -14.91 -5.66
C VAL A 145 -10.81 -16.20 -5.34
N GLU A 146 -11.45 -17.17 -4.68
CA GLU A 146 -10.82 -18.42 -4.30
C GLU A 146 -10.37 -19.23 -5.52
N MET A 147 -11.20 -19.28 -6.57
CA MET A 147 -10.87 -19.96 -7.82
C MET A 147 -9.63 -19.35 -8.48
N ILE A 148 -9.54 -18.03 -8.58
CA ILE A 148 -8.40 -17.35 -9.18
C ILE A 148 -7.13 -17.54 -8.35
N LEU A 149 -7.22 -17.52 -7.03
CA LEU A 149 -6.08 -17.74 -6.14
C LEU A 149 -5.55 -19.17 -6.22
N ASN A 150 -6.44 -20.16 -6.31
CA ASN A 150 -6.03 -21.54 -6.51
C ASN A 150 -5.29 -21.70 -7.84
N LYS A 151 -5.83 -21.13 -8.94
CA LYS A 151 -5.14 -21.11 -10.24
C LYS A 151 -3.79 -20.39 -10.19
N TYR A 152 -3.71 -19.27 -9.47
CA TYR A 152 -2.46 -18.54 -9.26
C TYR A 152 -1.42 -19.39 -8.52
N LYS A 153 -1.85 -20.08 -7.45
CA LYS A 153 -0.99 -20.97 -6.67
C LYS A 153 -0.52 -22.18 -7.49
N GLU A 154 -1.42 -22.83 -8.21
CA GLU A 154 -1.11 -23.96 -9.10
C GLU A 154 -0.13 -23.56 -10.21
N ALA A 155 -0.29 -22.37 -10.79
CA ALA A 155 0.63 -21.84 -11.80
C ALA A 155 2.05 -21.62 -11.25
N ILE A 156 2.19 -21.24 -9.97
CA ILE A 156 3.50 -21.12 -9.32
C ILE A 156 4.09 -22.51 -9.04
N GLN A 157 3.31 -23.41 -8.43
CA GLN A 157 3.76 -24.74 -8.04
C GLN A 157 4.18 -25.61 -9.24
N SER A 158 3.44 -25.53 -10.36
CA SER A 158 3.77 -26.24 -11.60
C SER A 158 5.10 -25.78 -12.19
N CYS A 159 5.46 -24.50 -12.04
CA CYS A 159 6.75 -23.97 -12.47
C CYS A 159 7.91 -24.43 -11.56
N CYS A 160 7.66 -24.68 -10.28
CA CYS A 160 8.69 -25.14 -9.33
C CYS A 160 8.96 -26.66 -9.44
N SER A 161 7.96 -27.45 -9.85
CA SER A 161 8.03 -28.91 -9.88
C SER A 161 8.71 -29.47 -11.14
N ASN A 162 8.61 -28.75 -12.26
CA ASN A 162 9.18 -29.15 -13.53
C ASN A 162 10.64 -28.68 -13.61
N GLY A 163 11.54 -29.42 -12.95
CA GLY A 163 12.97 -29.17 -13.00
C GLY A 163 13.48 -29.00 -14.43
N SER A 164 14.03 -27.82 -14.73
CA SER A 164 14.91 -27.55 -15.87
C SER A 164 14.39 -27.90 -17.28
N GLY A 165 13.09 -28.13 -17.45
CA GLY A 165 12.49 -28.47 -18.75
C GLY A 165 11.97 -27.22 -19.45
N ASP A 166 12.85 -26.50 -20.16
CA ASP A 166 12.62 -25.52 -21.24
C ASP A 166 11.26 -24.80 -21.32
N THR A 167 10.68 -24.42 -20.19
CA THR A 167 9.47 -23.60 -20.12
C THR A 167 9.91 -22.19 -19.78
N SER A 168 9.70 -21.28 -20.73
CA SER A 168 10.10 -19.88 -20.59
C SER A 168 9.45 -19.16 -19.39
N VAL A 169 8.35 -19.73 -18.87
CA VAL A 169 7.53 -19.23 -17.77
C VAL A 169 8.09 -19.70 -16.42
N ASN A 170 8.31 -18.77 -15.50
CA ASN A 170 8.96 -19.00 -14.22
C ASN A 170 8.08 -18.60 -13.01
N GLY A 171 6.75 -18.65 -13.18
CA GLY A 171 5.76 -18.38 -12.12
C GLY A 171 4.55 -17.58 -12.61
N ALA A 172 3.98 -16.77 -11.72
CA ALA A 172 2.74 -16.03 -11.99
C ALA A 172 2.79 -14.57 -11.50
N LEU A 173 1.94 -13.74 -12.09
CA LEU A 173 1.74 -12.34 -11.72
C LEU A 173 0.24 -12.12 -11.45
N LEU A 174 -0.08 -11.58 -10.28
CA LEU A 174 -1.44 -11.23 -9.88
C LEU A 174 -1.60 -9.70 -9.84
N MET A 175 -2.51 -9.17 -10.64
CA MET A 175 -2.96 -7.78 -10.54
C MET A 175 -4.09 -7.70 -9.52
N ALA A 176 -3.82 -7.07 -8.38
CA ALA A 176 -4.72 -6.96 -7.24
C ALA A 176 -5.05 -5.49 -6.93
N VAL A 177 -6.06 -5.27 -6.11
CA VAL A 177 -6.52 -3.93 -5.72
C VAL A 177 -6.35 -3.73 -4.23
N VAL A 178 -5.82 -2.57 -3.84
CA VAL A 178 -5.73 -2.17 -2.42
C VAL A 178 -7.13 -1.97 -1.84
N GLY A 179 -7.42 -2.58 -0.69
CA GLY A 179 -8.78 -2.65 -0.13
C GLY A 179 -9.70 -3.61 -0.89
N GLY A 180 -9.18 -4.33 -1.88
CA GLY A 180 -9.86 -5.44 -2.54
C GLY A 180 -9.91 -6.68 -1.64
N LYS A 181 -10.70 -7.67 -2.06
CA LYS A 181 -10.93 -8.91 -1.31
C LYS A 181 -9.63 -9.69 -1.08
N ILE A 182 -8.73 -9.67 -2.07
CA ILE A 182 -7.43 -10.34 -1.94
C ILE A 182 -6.53 -9.62 -0.94
N SER A 183 -6.58 -8.29 -0.91
CA SER A 183 -5.75 -7.46 -0.01
C SER A 183 -6.20 -7.44 1.45
N GLU A 184 -7.39 -7.96 1.78
CA GLU A 184 -7.93 -7.99 3.15
C GLU A 184 -7.86 -9.39 3.79
N GLY A 185 -8.13 -10.45 3.03
CA GLY A 185 -8.34 -11.79 3.59
C GLY A 185 -7.24 -12.82 3.32
N ILE A 186 -6.34 -12.58 2.37
CA ILE A 186 -5.48 -13.64 1.82
C ILE A 186 -4.00 -13.43 2.18
N ASN A 187 -3.33 -14.55 2.42
CA ASN A 187 -1.93 -14.62 2.79
C ASN A 187 -1.11 -15.21 1.62
N PHE A 188 -0.03 -14.55 1.22
CA PHE A 188 0.79 -14.99 0.09
C PHE A 188 1.98 -15.83 0.59
N SER A 189 1.71 -17.05 1.06
CA SER A 189 2.76 -17.98 1.52
C SER A 189 3.45 -18.70 0.37
N ASP A 190 4.57 -19.37 0.67
CA ASP A 190 5.15 -20.42 -0.19
C ASP A 190 5.47 -19.96 -1.62
N GLY A 191 6.07 -18.78 -1.76
CA GLY A 191 6.47 -18.24 -3.07
C GLY A 191 5.39 -17.44 -3.81
N MET A 192 4.16 -17.39 -3.28
CA MET A 192 3.07 -16.61 -3.86
C MET A 192 3.34 -15.09 -3.86
N GLY A 193 4.23 -14.59 -3.01
CA GLY A 193 4.48 -13.16 -2.81
C GLY A 193 5.95 -12.74 -2.83
N ARG A 194 6.82 -13.42 -3.61
CA ARG A 194 8.27 -13.11 -3.67
C ARG A 194 8.58 -11.66 -4.01
N CYS A 195 7.70 -11.01 -4.78
CA CYS A 195 7.74 -9.57 -4.97
C CYS A 195 6.33 -8.97 -4.84
N VAL A 196 6.20 -7.97 -3.97
CA VAL A 196 5.02 -7.12 -3.91
C VAL A 196 5.35 -5.77 -4.54
N VAL A 197 4.56 -5.36 -5.52
CA VAL A 197 4.68 -4.07 -6.20
C VAL A 197 3.48 -3.21 -5.83
N MET A 198 3.72 -2.12 -5.11
CA MET A 198 2.70 -1.12 -4.78
C MET A 198 2.74 0.00 -5.82
N VAL A 199 1.72 0.09 -6.68
CA VAL A 199 1.63 1.11 -7.72
C VAL A 199 0.99 2.38 -7.15
N GLY A 200 1.80 3.40 -6.92
CA GLY A 200 1.34 4.67 -6.38
C GLY A 200 1.13 4.67 -4.87
N LEU A 201 0.33 5.65 -4.44
CA LEU A 201 -0.18 5.78 -3.08
C LEU A 201 -1.72 5.66 -3.14
N PRO A 202 -2.32 4.64 -2.50
CA PRO A 202 -3.76 4.38 -2.54
C PRO A 202 -4.52 5.33 -1.61
N TYR A 203 -4.49 6.62 -1.92
CA TYR A 203 -5.29 7.60 -1.19
C TYR A 203 -6.79 7.33 -1.41
N PRO A 204 -7.61 7.35 -0.35
CA PRO A 204 -9.06 7.24 -0.48
C PRO A 204 -9.63 8.34 -1.38
N SER A 205 -10.76 8.08 -2.03
CA SER A 205 -11.36 9.08 -2.93
C SER A 205 -11.79 10.33 -2.15
N PRO A 206 -11.48 11.54 -2.65
CA PRO A 206 -12.00 12.78 -2.09
C PRO A 206 -13.52 12.93 -2.31
N ASP A 207 -14.11 12.14 -3.20
CA ASP A 207 -15.54 12.17 -3.50
C ASP A 207 -16.39 11.41 -2.45
N ASP A 208 -15.73 10.71 -1.53
CA ASP A 208 -16.40 10.05 -0.40
C ASP A 208 -16.83 11.09 0.64
N VAL A 209 -18.13 11.42 0.61
CA VAL A 209 -18.74 12.43 1.48
C VAL A 209 -18.60 12.06 2.96
N GLU A 210 -18.73 10.78 3.33
CA GLU A 210 -18.61 10.35 4.73
C GLU A 210 -17.18 10.52 5.22
N LEU A 211 -16.20 10.17 4.38
CA LEU A 211 -14.80 10.38 4.69
C LEU A 211 -14.47 11.87 4.83
N MET A 212 -14.92 12.71 3.90
CA MET A 212 -14.63 14.15 3.96
C MET A 212 -15.23 14.80 5.21
N GLU A 213 -16.45 14.42 5.61
CA GLU A 213 -17.05 14.93 6.84
C GLU A 213 -16.32 14.42 8.09
N THR A 214 -15.84 13.17 8.06
CA THR A 214 -14.98 12.62 9.13
C THR A 214 -13.68 13.41 9.27
N ILE A 215 -13.02 13.72 8.14
CA ILE A 215 -11.79 14.54 8.11
C ILE A 215 -12.05 15.92 8.68
N LYS A 216 -13.14 16.58 8.28
CA LYS A 216 -13.56 17.88 8.80
C LYS A 216 -13.79 17.85 10.31
N HIS A 217 -14.49 16.81 10.80
CA HIS A 217 -14.75 16.62 12.22
C HIS A 217 -13.46 16.42 13.03
N ILE A 218 -12.52 15.60 12.55
CA ILE A 218 -11.21 15.38 13.20
C ILE A 218 -10.37 16.66 13.22
N GLY A 219 -10.38 17.42 12.12
CA GLY A 219 -9.73 18.72 12.02
C GLY A 219 -10.21 19.70 13.10
N ASN A 220 -11.53 19.82 13.25
CA ASN A 220 -12.15 20.75 14.20
C ASN A 220 -11.97 20.33 15.68
N HIS A 221 -11.85 19.04 15.98
CA HIS A 221 -11.59 18.57 17.35
C HIS A 221 -10.15 18.83 17.82
N SER A 222 -9.21 18.98 16.88
CA SER A 222 -7.80 19.25 17.21
C SER A 222 -7.55 20.73 17.48
N THR A 223 -8.32 21.63 16.87
CA THR A 223 -8.21 23.09 17.08
C THR A 223 -8.88 23.57 18.36
N SER A 224 -9.77 22.78 18.96
CA SER A 224 -10.48 23.13 20.20
C SER A 224 -9.67 22.84 21.49
N SER A 225 -8.44 22.33 21.38
CA SER A 225 -7.58 21.98 22.53
C SER A 225 -6.33 22.85 22.70
N VAL A 226 -6.13 23.90 21.88
CA VAL A 226 -5.07 24.90 22.04
C VAL A 226 -5.71 26.30 21.98
N ALA A 227 -5.65 27.02 23.09
CA ALA A 227 -6.41 28.24 23.42
C ALA A 227 -6.19 29.47 22.50
N GLY A 228 -7.14 30.42 22.56
CA GLY A 228 -6.89 31.84 22.31
C GLY A 228 -7.90 32.50 21.37
N ASP A 229 -8.57 33.54 21.88
CA ASP A 229 -9.56 34.35 21.19
C ASP A 229 -9.05 34.90 19.85
N ASP A 230 -9.73 34.53 18.75
CA ASP A 230 -9.93 35.45 17.63
C ASP A 230 -11.25 35.11 16.95
N GLU A 231 -12.29 35.87 17.34
CA GLU A 231 -13.58 35.88 16.67
C GLU A 231 -13.42 36.46 15.27
N SER A 232 -13.63 35.62 14.26
CA SER A 232 -14.29 36.07 13.02
C SER A 232 -15.20 34.98 12.50
N LEU A 233 -16.36 34.85 13.16
CA LEU A 233 -17.49 34.05 12.71
C LEU A 233 -18.18 34.75 11.53
N SER A 234 -17.74 34.48 10.29
CA SER A 234 -18.60 34.67 9.13
C SER A 234 -19.51 33.44 8.98
N ARG A 235 -20.69 33.53 9.61
CA ARG A 235 -21.83 32.63 9.39
C ARG A 235 -22.51 33.01 8.07
N ASP A 236 -21.99 32.51 6.95
CA ASP A 236 -22.77 32.42 5.72
C ASP A 236 -23.08 30.94 5.47
N ASP A 237 -24.25 30.54 5.96
CA ASP A 237 -24.87 29.24 5.76
C ASP A 237 -25.47 29.19 4.34
N GLU A 238 -24.62 28.91 3.36
CA GLU A 238 -25.05 28.38 2.06
C GLU A 238 -24.42 27.00 1.89
N CYS A 239 -25.26 25.96 1.83
CA CYS A 239 -24.86 24.58 1.58
C CYS A 239 -24.37 24.41 0.13
N LYS A 240 -23.19 24.97 -0.17
CA LYS A 240 -22.45 24.68 -1.40
C LYS A 240 -21.66 23.41 -1.15
N VAL A 241 -21.91 22.40 -1.98
CA VAL A 241 -21.13 21.15 -2.00
C VAL A 241 -19.68 21.53 -2.35
N GLU A 242 -18.81 21.61 -1.35
CA GLU A 242 -17.40 21.88 -1.58
C GLU A 242 -16.70 20.64 -2.15
N PRO A 243 -15.78 20.77 -3.12
CA PRO A 243 -14.96 19.67 -3.57
C PRO A 243 -14.17 19.06 -2.42
N GLY A 244 -14.03 17.73 -2.36
CA GLY A 244 -13.37 17.04 -1.23
C GLY A 244 -11.94 17.52 -0.94
N PHE A 245 -11.16 17.89 -1.96
CA PHE A 245 -9.84 18.49 -1.79
C PHE A 245 -9.87 19.86 -1.08
N GLY A 246 -10.96 20.63 -1.23
CA GLY A 246 -11.19 21.88 -0.51
C GLY A 246 -11.35 21.66 0.98
N ILE A 247 -12.12 20.63 1.37
CA ILE A 247 -12.31 20.22 2.77
C ILE A 247 -10.98 19.76 3.37
N LEU A 248 -10.25 18.90 2.66
CA LEU A 248 -8.94 18.40 3.07
C LEU A 248 -7.94 19.53 3.34
N ARG A 249 -7.91 20.56 2.47
CA ARG A 249 -7.02 21.71 2.64
C ARG A 249 -7.39 22.57 3.86
N LYS A 250 -8.67 22.67 4.20
CA LYS A 250 -9.18 23.44 5.35
C LYS A 250 -9.13 22.66 6.68
N SER A 251 -9.09 21.33 6.65
CA SER A 251 -9.17 20.44 7.82
C SER A 251 -7.97 20.49 8.80
N GLY A 252 -7.03 21.42 8.61
CA GLY A 252 -5.84 21.55 9.44
C GLY A 252 -4.89 20.35 9.33
N LYS A 253 -3.86 20.33 10.18
CA LYS A 253 -2.82 19.28 10.16
C LYS A 253 -3.37 17.90 10.51
N SER A 254 -4.23 17.79 11.52
CA SER A 254 -4.77 16.50 11.98
C SER A 254 -5.67 15.82 10.96
N GLY A 255 -6.48 16.58 10.21
CA GLY A 255 -7.32 16.03 9.14
C GLY A 255 -6.48 15.52 7.97
N GLN A 256 -5.45 16.27 7.58
CA GLN A 256 -4.47 15.86 6.56
C GLN A 256 -3.69 14.61 7.00
N GLU A 257 -3.22 14.58 8.24
CA GLU A 257 -2.50 13.44 8.81
C GLU A 257 -3.37 12.18 8.87
N TYR A 258 -4.64 12.31 9.25
CA TYR A 258 -5.60 11.21 9.23
C TYR A 258 -5.79 10.64 7.81
N TYR A 259 -5.94 11.49 6.80
CA TYR A 259 -6.08 11.07 5.41
C TYR A 259 -4.83 10.33 4.90
N GLU A 260 -3.63 10.82 5.24
CA GLU A 260 -2.38 10.10 4.96
C GLU A 260 -2.28 8.77 5.70
N ASN A 261 -2.73 8.73 6.96
CA ASN A 261 -2.69 7.51 7.77
C ASN A 261 -3.56 6.41 7.17
N LEU A 262 -4.73 6.75 6.61
CA LEU A 262 -5.56 5.79 5.88
C LEU A 262 -4.82 5.21 4.68
N CYS A 263 -4.15 6.05 3.89
CA CYS A 263 -3.36 5.61 2.74
C CYS A 263 -2.24 4.66 3.17
N MET A 264 -1.43 5.04 4.16
CA MET A 264 -0.29 4.26 4.60
C MET A 264 -0.68 2.98 5.34
N LYS A 265 -1.82 2.98 6.06
CA LYS A 265 -2.38 1.77 6.65
C LYS A 265 -2.71 0.73 5.56
N ALA A 266 -3.32 1.16 4.46
CA ALA A 266 -3.64 0.29 3.33
C ALA A 266 -2.37 -0.25 2.65
N VAL A 267 -1.34 0.59 2.48
CA VAL A 267 -0.02 0.15 1.98
C VAL A 267 0.60 -0.90 2.91
N ASN A 268 0.63 -0.63 4.22
CA ASN A 268 1.20 -1.51 5.23
C ASN A 268 0.46 -2.86 5.31
N GLN A 269 -0.85 -2.86 5.12
CA GLN A 269 -1.66 -4.08 5.03
C GLN A 269 -1.31 -4.93 3.82
N CYS A 270 -1.02 -4.33 2.67
CA CYS A 270 -0.67 -5.07 1.47
C CYS A 270 0.74 -5.67 1.54
N ILE A 271 1.74 -4.87 1.96
CA ILE A 271 3.13 -5.32 2.04
C ILE A 271 3.35 -6.33 3.17
N GLY A 272 2.63 -6.22 4.28
CA GLY A 272 2.73 -7.14 5.42
C GLY A 272 2.24 -8.57 5.12
N ARG A 273 1.67 -8.82 3.94
CA ARG A 273 1.18 -10.16 3.50
C ARG A 273 2.22 -10.97 2.74
N ALA A 274 3.34 -10.36 2.38
CA ALA A 274 4.36 -11.00 1.56
C ALA A 274 5.25 -11.98 2.34
N ILE A 275 5.27 -11.88 3.68
CA ILE A 275 6.22 -12.60 4.53
C ILE A 275 5.44 -13.34 5.62
N ARG A 276 5.63 -14.67 5.71
CA ARG A 276 4.83 -15.50 6.64
C ARG A 276 5.61 -16.12 7.78
N HIS A 277 6.82 -16.61 7.54
CA HIS A 277 7.57 -17.38 8.54
C HIS A 277 9.04 -16.96 8.56
N VAL A 278 9.77 -17.34 9.60
CA VAL A 278 11.19 -16.97 9.83
C VAL A 278 12.10 -17.20 8.62
N ASN A 279 11.83 -18.25 7.83
CA ASN A 279 12.63 -18.62 6.64
C ASN A 279 12.11 -18.03 5.32
N ASP A 280 11.24 -17.02 5.37
CA ASP A 280 10.61 -16.45 4.17
C ASP A 280 11.35 -15.20 3.71
N TYR A 281 11.29 -14.91 2.41
CA TYR A 281 11.92 -13.73 1.83
C TYR A 281 11.07 -13.09 0.74
N ALA A 282 11.07 -11.75 0.69
CA ALA A 282 10.32 -10.98 -0.27
C ALA A 282 10.95 -9.62 -0.58
N ALA A 283 10.81 -9.20 -1.83
CA ALA A 283 11.07 -7.82 -2.25
C ALA A 283 9.77 -7.00 -2.21
N MET A 284 9.86 -5.74 -1.80
CA MET A 284 8.74 -4.80 -1.73
C MET A 284 9.09 -3.56 -2.54
N LEU A 285 8.43 -3.36 -3.67
CA LEU A 285 8.67 -2.24 -4.59
C LEU A 285 7.57 -1.20 -4.40
N LEU A 286 7.91 -0.07 -3.77
CA LEU A 286 7.02 1.07 -3.56
C LEU A 286 7.18 2.03 -4.74
N VAL A 287 6.31 1.90 -5.76
CA VAL A 287 6.47 2.56 -7.06
C VAL A 287 5.70 3.88 -7.07
N ASP A 288 6.32 4.93 -6.52
CA ASP A 288 5.89 6.31 -6.66
C ASP A 288 7.02 7.25 -6.21
N SER A 289 7.19 8.37 -6.88
CA SER A 289 8.16 9.37 -6.47
C SER A 289 7.85 10.03 -5.12
N ARG A 290 6.59 10.00 -4.67
CA ARG A 290 6.17 10.57 -3.40
C ARG A 290 6.69 9.83 -2.17
N TYR A 291 7.12 8.57 -2.32
CA TYR A 291 7.83 7.87 -1.26
C TYR A 291 9.19 8.51 -0.92
N LEU A 292 9.77 9.38 -1.77
CA LEU A 292 11.01 10.11 -1.46
C LEU A 292 10.82 11.54 -0.96
N HIS A 293 9.59 12.05 -0.90
CA HIS A 293 9.39 13.43 -0.47
C HIS A 293 9.70 13.57 1.04
N THR A 294 10.89 14.09 1.34
CA THR A 294 11.23 14.65 2.66
C THR A 294 10.45 15.93 2.87
N SER A 295 9.88 16.12 4.05
CA SER A 295 8.99 17.23 4.40
C SER A 295 9.63 18.60 4.19
N SER A 296 9.47 19.15 2.98
CA SER A 296 9.84 20.52 2.64
C SER A 296 8.57 21.35 2.45
N GLY A 297 8.07 21.91 3.54
CA GLY A 297 7.25 23.14 3.54
C GLY A 297 5.75 23.06 3.23
N ARG A 298 5.15 21.88 2.97
CA ARG A 298 3.70 21.77 2.70
C ARG A 298 3.01 20.72 3.57
N GLY A 299 2.82 20.99 4.86
CA GLY A 299 1.77 20.39 5.73
C GLY A 299 1.63 18.86 5.88
N PHE A 300 2.30 18.07 5.04
CA PHE A 300 2.15 16.63 4.84
C PHE A 300 3.42 15.92 5.31
N SER A 301 3.24 14.82 6.03
CA SER A 301 4.34 14.05 6.60
C SER A 301 4.94 13.11 5.57
N CYS A 302 6.23 12.80 5.66
CA CYS A 302 6.88 11.91 4.71
C CYS A 302 6.22 10.51 4.78
N PRO A 303 5.71 9.93 3.67
CA PRO A 303 5.07 8.62 3.68
C PRO A 303 5.93 7.51 4.30
N VAL A 304 7.26 7.62 4.18
CA VAL A 304 8.23 6.65 4.73
C VAL A 304 8.22 6.62 6.26
N GLU A 305 7.91 7.73 6.92
CA GLU A 305 7.82 7.79 8.38
C GLU A 305 6.66 6.95 8.92
N LYS A 306 5.66 6.67 8.08
CA LYS A 306 4.46 5.88 8.40
C LYS A 306 4.60 4.40 8.03
N LEU A 307 5.74 3.99 7.48
CA LEU A 307 6.07 2.58 7.26
C LEU A 307 6.46 1.89 8.58
N PRO A 308 6.21 0.57 8.71
CA PRO A 308 6.69 -0.22 9.83
C PRO A 308 8.21 -0.11 10.00
N GLN A 309 8.67 -0.09 11.25
CA GLN A 309 10.09 0.10 11.56
C GLN A 309 11.01 -0.91 10.82
N TRP A 310 10.57 -2.17 10.69
CA TRP A 310 11.32 -3.22 10.00
C TRP A 310 11.46 -2.99 8.49
N ILE A 311 10.51 -2.29 7.86
CA ILE A 311 10.62 -1.85 6.46
C ILE A 311 11.46 -0.59 6.37
N LYS A 312 11.12 0.40 7.20
CA LYS A 312 11.74 1.74 7.19
C LYS A 312 13.26 1.66 7.35
N THR A 313 13.76 0.82 8.27
CA THR A 313 15.20 0.67 8.55
C THR A 313 15.99 0.12 7.35
N ARG A 314 15.31 -0.57 6.42
CA ARG A 314 15.94 -1.23 5.26
C ARG A 314 15.54 -0.60 3.93
N LEU A 315 14.68 0.43 3.95
CA LEU A 315 14.17 1.05 2.73
C LEU A 315 15.34 1.66 1.96
N THR A 316 15.53 1.18 0.74
CA THR A 316 16.51 1.73 -0.19
C THR A 316 15.82 2.63 -1.20
N CYS A 317 16.47 3.73 -1.54
CA CYS A 317 15.94 4.72 -2.46
C CYS A 317 16.70 4.60 -3.78
N GLY A 318 16.12 3.94 -4.77
CA GLY A 318 16.76 3.82 -6.08
C GLY A 318 16.70 5.16 -6.80
N GLN A 319 17.81 5.89 -6.89
CA GLN A 319 17.83 7.19 -7.57
C GLN A 319 17.58 7.06 -9.08
N ASN A 320 17.91 5.90 -9.63
CA ASN A 320 17.66 5.52 -11.01
C ASN A 320 17.22 4.05 -11.10
N TYR A 321 16.61 3.70 -12.22
CA TYR A 321 16.11 2.34 -12.44
C TYR A 321 17.21 1.27 -12.47
N GLY A 322 18.42 1.61 -12.94
CA GLY A 322 19.54 0.66 -13.00
C GLY A 322 19.95 0.15 -11.62
N GLU A 323 19.93 1.02 -10.61
CA GLU A 323 20.19 0.65 -9.22
C GLU A 323 19.11 -0.29 -8.67
N VAL A 324 17.83 0.02 -8.90
CA VAL A 324 16.70 -0.85 -8.50
C VAL A 324 16.85 -2.24 -9.10
N HIS A 325 17.16 -2.31 -10.40
CA HIS A 325 17.37 -3.58 -11.11
C HIS A 325 18.55 -4.37 -10.54
N ARG A 326 19.67 -3.71 -10.23
CA ARG A 326 20.85 -4.34 -9.61
C ARG A 326 20.54 -4.92 -8.23
N LEU A 327 19.85 -4.15 -7.38
CA LEU A 327 19.49 -4.57 -6.03
C LEU A 327 18.59 -5.81 -6.04
N LEU A 328 17.57 -5.83 -6.92
CA LEU A 328 16.68 -6.98 -7.07
C LEU A 328 17.43 -8.21 -7.55
N LEU A 329 18.29 -8.06 -8.56
CA LEU A 329 19.08 -9.18 -9.09
C LEU A 329 19.98 -9.78 -8.00
N GLN A 330 20.64 -8.93 -7.21
CA GLN A 330 21.50 -9.38 -6.12
C GLN A 330 20.68 -10.12 -5.05
N PHE A 331 19.55 -9.55 -4.62
CA PHE A 331 18.70 -10.12 -3.58
C PHE A 331 18.15 -11.50 -3.96
N PHE A 332 17.60 -11.66 -5.16
CA PHE A 332 17.06 -12.95 -5.58
C PHE A 332 18.16 -13.98 -5.87
N ARG A 333 19.36 -13.55 -6.30
CA ARG A 333 20.51 -14.48 -6.43
C ARG A 333 20.97 -14.99 -5.08
N THR A 334 21.10 -14.12 -4.08
CA THR A 334 21.51 -14.51 -2.73
C THR A 334 20.48 -15.43 -2.09
N ASN A 335 19.19 -15.08 -2.12
CA ASN A 335 18.16 -15.90 -1.49
C ASN A 335 17.93 -17.24 -2.21
N LYS A 336 18.17 -17.34 -3.53
CA LYS A 336 18.16 -18.62 -4.27
C LYS A 336 19.31 -19.57 -3.88
N GLN A 337 20.38 -19.07 -3.28
CA GLN A 337 21.48 -19.91 -2.80
C GLN A 337 21.24 -20.39 -1.36
N ILE A 338 20.42 -19.67 -0.60
CA ILE A 338 20.12 -19.94 0.81
C ILE A 338 18.93 -20.90 0.94
N HIS A 339 17.99 -20.84 0.00
CA HIS A 339 16.73 -21.60 -0.03
C HIS A 339 16.64 -22.46 -1.30
#